data_AF-A0A940UVU4-F1
#
_entry.id   AF-A0A940UVU4-F1
#
_cell.length_a   1.000
_cell.length_b   1.000
_cell.length_c   1.000
_cell.angle_alpha   90.00
_cell.angle_beta   90.00
_cell.angle_gamma   90.00
#
_symmetry.space_group_name_H-M   'P 1'
#
loop_
_entity.id
_entity.type
_entity.pdbx_description
1 polymer ?
#
loop_
_entity_poly.entity_id
_entity_poly.type
_entity_poly.pdbx_seq_one_letter_code
_entity_poly.pdbx_strand_id
1 'polypeptide(L)'
;MTSLKQLTFNNIIFNAAAKIISVVFLGVASIILARTLLPSDYGIVGFAMIFVNFLSQFNDLGFSSAVVQRKELDDRALYTGFTFRLGLGVFLYLVALAGSGASMWFIDNEAVADVIKVSALSFLISSISFVPTALLKRELSYKKISIANMSYSMTNSLLAIVLALTGFKYWSIVLANLCAGIVMVV
;
A
#
# COMPACT_ATOMS: atom_id res chain seq x y z
N MET A 1 30.02 8.87 22.43
CA MET A 1 29.72 9.17 21.02
C MET A 1 29.48 7.84 20.30
N THR A 2 28.23 7.46 20.08
CA THR A 2 27.92 6.25 19.30
C THR A 2 28.41 6.46 17.88
N SER A 3 29.39 5.66 17.47
CA SER A 3 29.94 5.67 16.12
C SER A 3 28.81 5.55 15.09
N LEU A 4 28.85 6.36 14.03
CA LEU A 4 27.94 6.28 12.89
C LEU A 4 27.82 4.85 12.33
N LYS A 5 28.89 4.04 12.45
CA LYS A 5 28.87 2.61 12.10
C LYS A 5 27.90 1.82 12.98
N GLN A 6 27.87 2.06 14.29
CA GLN A 6 27.02 1.34 15.25
C GLN A 6 25.54 1.68 15.08
N LEU A 7 25.22 2.97 14.88
CA LEU A 7 23.84 3.42 14.60
C LEU A 7 23.32 2.87 13.27
N THR A 8 24.16 2.90 12.23
CA THR A 8 23.81 2.33 10.92
C THR A 8 23.60 0.83 11.00
N PHE A 9 24.49 0.11 11.69
CA PHE A 9 24.40 -1.35 11.86
C PHE A 9 23.15 -1.77 12.63
N ASN A 10 22.83 -1.09 13.74
CA ASN A 10 21.61 -1.36 14.51
C ASN A 10 20.34 -1.06 13.72
N ASN A 11 20.33 0.02 12.94
CA ASN A 11 19.20 0.33 12.06
C ASN A 11 19.05 -0.74 10.98
N ILE A 12 20.14 -1.18 10.33
CA ILE A 12 20.07 -2.24 9.31
C ILE A 12 19.52 -3.53 9.91
N ILE A 13 20.02 -3.96 11.06
CA ILE A 13 19.54 -5.18 11.74
C ILE A 13 18.05 -5.06 12.07
N PHE A 14 17.63 -3.93 12.63
CA PHE A 14 16.22 -3.73 12.94
C PHE A 14 15.33 -3.77 11.70
N ASN A 15 15.71 -3.07 10.63
CA ASN A 15 14.97 -3.06 9.36
C ASN A 15 14.90 -4.47 8.76
N ALA A 16 16.01 -5.22 8.78
CA ALA A 16 16.06 -6.59 8.29
C ALA A 16 15.14 -7.51 9.11
N ALA A 17 15.21 -7.44 10.44
CA ALA A 17 14.35 -8.23 11.33
C ALA A 17 12.86 -7.89 11.12
N ALA A 18 12.49 -6.60 11.10
CA ALA A 18 11.13 -6.16 10.84
C ALA A 18 10.62 -6.63 9.47
N LYS A 19 11.48 -6.61 8.44
CA LYS A 19 11.14 -7.11 7.11
C LYS A 19 10.92 -8.62 7.10
N ILE A 20 11.78 -9.40 7.77
CA ILE A 20 11.62 -10.85 7.89
C ILE A 20 10.31 -11.18 8.59
N ILE A 21 10.01 -10.54 9.72
CA ILE A 21 8.74 -10.72 10.45
C ILE A 21 7.55 -10.45 9.52
N SER A 22 7.57 -9.31 8.80
CA SER A 22 6.51 -8.96 7.86
C SER A 22 6.31 -10.01 6.77
N VAL A 23 7.41 -10.53 6.20
CA VAL A 23 7.36 -11.58 5.16
C VAL A 23 6.83 -12.89 5.71
N VAL A 24 7.22 -13.28 6.93
CA VAL A 24 6.67 -14.48 7.58
C VAL A 24 5.17 -14.34 7.79
N PHE A 25 4.70 -13.21 8.32
CA PHE A 25 3.25 -12.95 8.49
C PHE A 25 2.49 -12.98 7.17
N LEU A 26 3.03 -12.37 6.11
CA LEU A 26 2.44 -12.40 4.77
C LEU A 26 2.42 -13.82 4.19
N GLY A 27 3.49 -14.59 4.36
CA GLY A 27 3.60 -15.97 3.88
C GLY A 27 2.61 -16.89 4.58
N VAL A 28 2.53 -16.82 5.91
CA VAL A 28 1.56 -17.60 6.70
C VAL A 28 0.13 -17.25 6.30
N ALA A 29 -0.20 -15.95 6.17
CA ALA A 29 -1.50 -15.53 5.69
C ALA A 29 -1.78 -16.04 4.29
N SER A 30 -0.81 -15.98 3.37
CA SER A 30 -0.97 -16.48 2.01
C SER A 30 -1.26 -17.98 1.97
N ILE A 31 -0.61 -18.79 2.81
CA ILE A 31 -0.88 -20.23 2.91
C ILE A 31 -2.29 -20.51 3.43
N ILE A 32 -2.72 -19.78 4.47
CA ILE A 32 -4.07 -19.94 5.05
C ILE A 32 -5.12 -19.52 4.01
N LEU A 33 -4.97 -18.34 3.43
CA LEU A 33 -5.86 -17.80 2.42
C LEU A 33 -5.95 -18.71 1.19
N ALA A 34 -4.83 -19.28 0.72
CA ALA A 34 -4.82 -20.22 -0.40
C ALA A 34 -5.58 -21.52 -0.11
N ARG A 35 -5.74 -21.90 1.16
CA ARG A 35 -6.57 -23.05 1.56
C ARG A 35 -8.03 -22.69 1.75
N THR A 36 -8.33 -21.45 2.14
CA THR A 36 -9.70 -20.99 2.44
C THR A 36 -10.43 -20.45 1.22
N LEU A 37 -9.72 -19.74 0.34
CA LEU A 37 -10.27 -19.09 -0.84
C LEU A 37 -10.20 -19.98 -2.07
N LEU A 38 -11.15 -19.80 -2.98
CA LEU A 38 -11.14 -20.50 -4.26
C LEU A 38 -10.11 -19.87 -5.21
N PRO A 39 -9.53 -20.64 -6.15
CA PRO A 39 -8.66 -20.08 -7.18
C PRO A 39 -9.31 -18.95 -7.98
N SER A 40 -10.65 -18.99 -8.15
CA SER A 40 -11.41 -17.92 -8.80
C SER A 40 -11.37 -16.60 -8.03
N ASP A 41 -11.37 -16.63 -6.68
CA ASP A 41 -11.29 -15.43 -5.85
C ASP A 41 -9.92 -14.75 -6.03
N TYR A 42 -8.85 -15.55 -6.06
CA TYR A 42 -7.50 -15.06 -6.35
C TYR A 42 -7.37 -14.51 -7.77
N GLY A 43 -8.03 -15.15 -8.75
CA GLY A 43 -8.09 -14.66 -10.12
C GLY A 43 -8.69 -13.25 -10.19
N ILE A 44 -9.86 -13.04 -9.57
CA ILE A 44 -10.56 -11.74 -9.55
C ILE A 44 -9.66 -10.66 -8.98
N VAL A 45 -9.09 -10.88 -7.79
CA VAL A 45 -8.22 -9.89 -7.14
C VAL A 45 -6.93 -9.68 -7.92
N GLY A 46 -6.31 -10.74 -8.42
CA GLY A 46 -5.07 -10.69 -9.18
C GLY A 46 -5.20 -9.82 -10.43
N PHE A 47 -6.26 -10.03 -11.22
CA PHE A 47 -6.52 -9.23 -12.41
C PHE A 47 -6.82 -7.77 -12.09
N ALA A 48 -7.64 -7.51 -11.08
CA ALA A 48 -7.91 -6.14 -10.64
C ALA A 48 -6.62 -5.44 -10.17
N MET A 49 -5.77 -6.16 -9.43
CA MET A 49 -4.50 -5.64 -8.93
C MET A 49 -3.50 -5.33 -10.04
N ILE A 50 -3.48 -6.04 -11.16
CA ILE A 50 -2.61 -5.68 -12.30
C ILE A 50 -2.93 -4.25 -12.76
N PHE A 51 -4.22 -3.95 -12.94
CA PHE A 51 -4.67 -2.64 -13.39
C PHE A 51 -4.43 -1.55 -12.33
N VAL A 52 -4.78 -1.82 -11.07
CA VAL A 52 -4.59 -0.87 -9.95
C VAL A 52 -3.10 -0.59 -9.71
N ASN A 53 -2.25 -1.62 -9.74
CA ASN A 53 -0.80 -1.45 -9.56
C ASN A 53 -0.13 -0.76 -10.74
N PHE A 54 -0.65 -0.92 -11.95
CA PHE A 54 -0.18 -0.16 -13.09
C PHE A 54 -0.46 1.34 -12.91
N LEU A 55 -1.69 1.70 -12.54
CA LEU A 55 -2.06 3.09 -12.26
C LEU A 55 -1.34 3.67 -11.04
N SER A 56 -1.04 2.86 -10.02
CA SER A 56 -0.35 3.32 -8.80
C SER A 56 1.06 3.83 -9.06
N GLN A 57 1.74 3.36 -10.12
CA GLN A 57 3.06 3.87 -10.52
C GLN A 57 3.02 5.36 -10.87
N PHE A 58 1.87 5.83 -11.38
CA PHE A 58 1.64 7.23 -11.70
C PHE A 58 1.26 8.06 -10.47
N ASN A 59 1.07 7.50 -9.28
CA ASN A 59 0.67 8.27 -8.10
C ASN A 59 1.86 8.99 -7.44
N ASP A 60 3.09 8.48 -7.58
CA ASP A 60 4.26 9.07 -6.92
C ASP A 60 5.07 10.02 -7.82
N LEU A 61 5.07 9.87 -9.16
CA LEU A 61 5.75 10.72 -10.18
C LEU A 61 7.08 11.41 -9.76
N GLY A 62 7.86 10.80 -8.87
CA GLY A 62 9.08 11.39 -8.31
C GLY A 62 8.89 12.45 -7.20
N PHE A 63 7.67 12.74 -6.74
CA PHE A 63 7.38 13.68 -5.66
C PHE A 63 8.06 13.28 -4.34
N SER A 64 8.02 11.99 -3.99
CA SER A 64 8.74 11.49 -2.80
C SER A 64 10.25 11.74 -2.89
N SER A 65 10.84 11.52 -4.06
CA SER A 65 12.27 11.79 -4.30
C SER A 65 12.59 13.29 -4.27
N ALA A 66 11.72 14.13 -4.84
CA ALA A 66 11.88 15.58 -4.84
C ALA A 66 11.92 16.16 -3.42
N VAL A 67 11.04 15.69 -2.53
CA VAL A 67 11.02 16.11 -1.11
C VAL A 67 12.31 15.69 -0.39
N VAL A 68 12.83 14.50 -0.66
CA VAL A 68 14.07 14.00 -0.03
C VAL A 68 15.30 14.76 -0.52
N GLN A 69 15.38 15.09 -1.82
CA GLN A 69 16.55 15.72 -2.42
C GLN A 69 16.62 17.24 -2.23
N ARG A 70 15.50 17.90 -1.93
CA ARG A 70 15.46 19.37 -1.82
C ARG A 70 16.20 19.85 -0.57
N LYS A 71 17.28 20.62 -0.71
CA LYS A 71 18.09 21.08 0.44
C LYS A 71 17.27 21.89 1.45
N GLU A 72 16.51 22.86 0.99
CA GLU A 72 15.63 23.69 1.83
C GLU A 72 14.17 23.32 1.56
N LEU A 73 13.52 22.77 2.57
CA LEU A 73 12.13 22.35 2.50
C LEU A 73 11.28 23.38 3.24
N ASP A 74 10.56 24.18 2.48
CA ASP A 74 9.51 25.06 2.99
C ASP A 74 8.18 24.31 3.07
N ASP A 75 7.38 24.60 4.09
CA ASP A 75 6.05 24.04 4.33
C ASP A 75 5.15 24.23 3.11
N ARG A 76 5.26 25.37 2.41
CA ARG A 76 4.48 25.63 1.18
C ARG A 76 4.72 24.58 0.11
N ALA A 77 5.93 24.06 -0.03
CA ALA A 77 6.24 23.04 -1.03
C ALA A 77 5.70 21.66 -0.61
N LEU A 78 5.71 21.36 0.69
CA LEU A 78 5.05 20.16 1.21
C LEU A 78 3.54 20.21 0.99
N TYR A 79 2.88 21.33 1.31
CA TYR A 79 1.46 21.52 1.07
C TYR A 79 1.12 21.45 -0.42
N THR A 80 1.91 22.09 -1.28
CA THR A 80 1.71 22.03 -2.74
C THR A 80 1.87 20.61 -3.27
N GLY A 81 2.92 19.90 -2.84
CA GLY A 81 3.14 18.49 -3.22
C GLY A 81 2.04 17.57 -2.72
N PHE A 82 1.54 17.80 -1.50
CA PHE A 82 0.42 17.07 -0.93
C PHE A 82 -0.88 17.30 -1.72
N THR A 83 -1.26 18.56 -1.96
CA THR A 83 -2.47 18.90 -2.72
C THR A 83 -2.39 18.34 -4.14
N PHE A 84 -1.22 18.40 -4.78
CA PHE A 84 -1.02 17.81 -6.11
C PHE A 84 -1.16 16.29 -6.08
N ARG A 85 -0.52 15.59 -5.13
CA ARG A 85 -0.67 14.12 -5.00
C ARG A 85 -2.11 13.73 -4.69
N LEU A 86 -2.81 14.48 -3.84
CA LEU A 86 -4.22 14.23 -3.56
C LEU A 86 -5.07 14.38 -4.82
N GLY A 87 -4.88 15.46 -5.58
CA GLY A 87 -5.56 15.69 -6.86
C GLY A 87 -5.26 14.60 -7.89
N LEU A 88 -4.00 14.17 -7.97
CA LEU A 88 -3.59 13.05 -8.83
C LEU A 88 -4.21 11.73 -8.39
N GLY A 89 -4.29 11.47 -7.08
CA GLY A 89 -4.96 10.31 -6.52
C GLY A 89 -6.45 10.27 -6.87
N VAL A 90 -7.14 11.41 -6.77
CA VAL A 90 -8.55 11.54 -7.20
C VAL A 90 -8.69 11.33 -8.71
N PHE A 91 -7.80 11.92 -9.51
CA PHE A 91 -7.80 11.73 -10.96
C PHE A 91 -7.60 10.26 -11.34
N LEU A 92 -6.61 9.58 -10.76
CA LEU A 92 -6.35 8.16 -10.99
C LEU A 92 -7.50 7.27 -10.52
N TYR A 93 -8.17 7.65 -9.44
CA TYR A 93 -9.39 6.98 -8.98
C TYR A 93 -10.50 7.07 -10.03
N LEU A 94 -10.77 8.26 -10.58
CA LEU A 94 -11.77 8.45 -11.63
C LEU A 94 -11.40 7.69 -12.92
N VAL A 95 -10.13 7.70 -13.31
CA VAL A 95 -9.62 6.88 -14.43
C VAL A 95 -9.85 5.40 -14.17
N ALA A 96 -9.62 4.94 -12.94
CA ALA A 96 -9.87 3.55 -12.59
C ALA A 96 -11.36 3.19 -12.61
N LEU A 97 -12.25 4.09 -12.16
CA LEU A 97 -13.70 3.91 -12.27
C LEU A 97 -14.14 3.81 -13.73
N ALA A 98 -13.70 4.73 -14.58
CA ALA A 98 -14.02 4.72 -16.01
C ALA A 98 -13.46 3.46 -16.70
N GLY A 99 -12.23 3.05 -16.34
CA GLY A 99 -11.59 1.85 -16.86
C GLY A 99 -12.18 0.53 -16.33
N SER A 100 -12.85 0.55 -15.18
CA SER A 100 -13.45 -0.67 -14.59
C SER A 100 -14.53 -1.29 -15.48
N GLY A 101 -15.24 -0.50 -16.30
CA GLY A 101 -16.20 -1.05 -17.25
C GLY A 101 -15.53 -1.89 -18.36
N ALA A 102 -14.29 -1.55 -18.73
CA ALA A 102 -13.54 -2.31 -19.73
C ALA A 102 -13.12 -3.69 -19.20
N SER A 103 -13.01 -3.90 -17.88
CA SER A 103 -12.62 -5.20 -17.33
C SER A 103 -13.64 -6.29 -17.64
N MET A 104 -14.93 -5.94 -17.80
CA MET A 104 -15.99 -6.88 -18.18
C MET A 104 -15.75 -7.51 -19.56
N TRP A 105 -15.01 -6.83 -20.44
CA TRP A 105 -14.73 -7.32 -21.79
C TRP A 105 -13.56 -8.31 -21.82
N PHE A 106 -12.64 -8.18 -20.88
CA PHE A 106 -11.47 -9.06 -20.75
C PHE A 106 -11.74 -10.26 -19.85
N ILE A 107 -12.57 -10.06 -18.83
CA ILE A 107 -12.91 -11.05 -17.82
C ILE A 107 -14.42 -10.92 -17.62
N ASP A 108 -15.15 -11.94 -18.07
CA ASP A 108 -16.61 -12.04 -18.03
C ASP A 108 -17.10 -12.25 -16.58
N ASN A 109 -16.76 -11.30 -15.70
CA ASN A 109 -17.07 -11.32 -14.28
C ASN A 109 -17.11 -9.89 -13.72
N GLU A 110 -18.32 -9.44 -13.38
CA GLU A 110 -18.59 -8.11 -12.81
C GLU A 110 -17.82 -7.86 -11.51
N ALA A 111 -17.46 -8.91 -10.76
CA ALA A 111 -16.70 -8.79 -9.52
C ALA A 111 -15.33 -8.13 -9.72
N VAL A 112 -14.69 -8.28 -10.89
CA VAL A 112 -13.41 -7.63 -11.18
C VAL A 112 -13.57 -6.12 -11.22
N ALA A 113 -14.65 -5.64 -11.86
CA ALA A 113 -14.93 -4.22 -11.94
C ALA A 113 -15.10 -3.62 -10.54
N ASP A 114 -15.87 -4.28 -9.67
CA ASP A 114 -16.10 -3.81 -8.31
C ASP A 114 -14.83 -3.84 -7.44
N VAL A 115 -13.99 -4.86 -7.59
CA VAL A 115 -12.69 -4.90 -6.90
C VAL A 115 -11.78 -3.77 -7.38
N ILE A 116 -11.77 -3.42 -8.67
CA ILE A 116 -11.00 -2.26 -9.18
C ILE A 116 -11.52 -0.97 -8.52
N LYS A 117 -12.84 -0.75 -8.53
CA LYS A 117 -13.44 0.48 -7.97
C LYS A 117 -13.08 0.67 -6.51
N VAL A 118 -13.16 -0.39 -5.70
CA VAL A 118 -12.85 -0.31 -4.27
C VAL A 118 -11.34 -0.24 -4.02
N SER A 119 -10.54 -1.04 -4.72
CA SER A 119 -9.08 -1.03 -4.56
C SER A 119 -8.45 0.29 -5.01
N ALA A 120 -9.06 1.01 -5.95
CA ALA A 120 -8.59 2.33 -6.39
C ALA A 120 -8.63 3.39 -5.26
N LEU A 121 -9.39 3.18 -4.17
CA LEU A 121 -9.34 4.04 -2.99
C LEU A 121 -7.94 4.05 -2.34
N SER A 122 -7.10 3.04 -2.59
CA SER A 122 -5.71 3.01 -2.18
C SER A 122 -4.88 4.19 -2.73
N PHE A 123 -5.27 4.78 -3.87
CA PHE A 123 -4.61 5.97 -4.41
C PHE A 123 -4.77 7.18 -3.49
N LEU A 124 -5.94 7.32 -2.85
CA LEU A 124 -6.20 8.39 -1.88
C LEU A 124 -5.43 8.13 -0.59
N ILE A 125 -5.50 6.90 -0.07
CA ILE A 125 -4.77 6.49 1.14
C ILE A 125 -3.27 6.75 0.97
N SER A 126 -2.69 6.32 -0.15
CA SER A 126 -1.25 6.50 -0.42
C SER A 126 -0.87 7.98 -0.61
N SER A 127 -1.78 8.82 -1.12
CA SER A 127 -1.58 10.27 -1.21
C SER A 127 -1.54 10.91 0.18
N ILE A 128 -2.33 10.41 1.13
CA ILE A 128 -2.29 10.88 2.53
C ILE A 128 -1.00 10.43 3.22
N SER A 129 -0.55 9.19 3.00
CA SER A 129 0.72 8.68 3.53
C SER A 129 1.96 9.39 2.99
N PHE A 130 1.84 10.21 1.94
CA PHE A 130 2.95 10.86 1.25
C PHE A 130 3.84 11.67 2.19
N VAL A 131 3.27 12.70 2.81
CA VAL A 131 3.99 13.70 3.62
C VAL A 131 4.73 13.03 4.78
N PRO A 132 4.07 12.22 5.65
CA PRO A 132 4.77 11.60 6.77
C PRO A 132 5.87 10.65 6.29
N THR A 133 5.62 9.87 5.23
CA THR A 133 6.61 8.93 4.71
C THR A 133 7.81 9.66 4.09
N ALA A 134 7.57 10.74 3.34
CA ALA A 134 8.63 11.52 2.70
C ALA A 134 9.51 12.24 3.74
N LEU A 135 8.91 12.80 4.80
CA LEU A 135 9.64 13.41 5.91
C LEU A 135 10.48 12.38 6.67
N LEU A 136 9.92 11.21 7.00
CA LEU A 136 10.67 10.14 7.66
C LEU A 136 11.85 9.64 6.81
N LYS A 137 11.67 9.56 5.47
CA LYS A 137 12.75 9.20 4.55
C LYS A 137 13.85 10.27 4.54
N ARG A 138 13.48 11.55 4.53
CA ARG A 138 14.41 12.69 4.57
C ARG A 138 15.22 12.71 5.86
N GLU A 139 14.60 12.42 7.00
CA GLU A 139 15.26 12.31 8.31
C GLU A 139 16.10 11.03 8.48
N LEU A 140 16.12 10.13 7.47
CA LEU A 140 16.73 8.81 7.56
C LEU A 140 16.18 7.96 8.72
N SER A 141 14.93 8.24 9.12
CA SER A 141 14.20 7.57 10.20
C SER A 141 13.64 6.20 9.77
N TYR A 142 14.45 5.37 9.12
CA TYR A 142 14.04 4.06 8.56
C TYR A 142 13.44 3.11 9.58
N LYS A 143 13.85 3.22 10.86
CA LYS A 143 13.24 2.46 11.95
C LYS A 143 11.73 2.70 12.05
N LYS A 144 11.29 3.97 11.97
CA LYS A 144 9.86 4.33 12.02
C LYS A 144 9.12 3.83 10.77
N ILE A 145 9.74 3.96 9.61
CA ILE A 145 9.20 3.42 8.33
C ILE A 145 9.00 1.91 8.42
N SER A 146 9.97 1.18 8.97
CA SER A 146 9.88 -0.27 9.14
C SER A 146 8.82 -0.68 10.15
N ILE A 147 8.65 0.07 11.24
CA ILE A 147 7.55 -0.18 12.19
C ILE A 147 6.20 0.01 11.49
N ALA A 148 6.02 1.10 10.73
CA ALA A 148 4.78 1.34 9.97
C ALA A 148 4.50 0.22 8.95
N ASN A 149 5.51 -0.21 8.18
CA ASN A 149 5.38 -1.31 7.22
C ASN A 149 5.07 -2.66 7.90
N MET A 150 5.64 -2.89 9.08
CA MET A 150 5.38 -4.09 9.86
C MET A 150 3.95 -4.08 10.39
N SER A 151 3.49 -2.97 10.96
CA SER A 151 2.10 -2.78 11.40
C SER A 151 1.13 -2.99 10.23
N TYR A 152 1.39 -2.39 9.07
CA TYR A 152 0.63 -2.62 7.85
C TYR A 152 0.54 -4.12 7.51
N SER A 153 1.68 -4.81 7.45
CA SER A 153 1.73 -6.21 7.03
C SER A 153 0.99 -7.11 8.02
N MET A 154 1.15 -6.86 9.32
CA MET A 154 0.47 -7.62 10.37
C MET A 154 -1.04 -7.39 10.34
N THR A 155 -1.49 -6.13 10.26
CA THR A 155 -2.92 -5.79 10.15
C THR A 155 -3.54 -6.39 8.90
N ASN A 156 -2.86 -6.28 7.74
CA ASN A 156 -3.32 -6.86 6.49
C ASN A 156 -3.46 -8.38 6.60
N SER A 157 -2.43 -9.08 7.09
CA SER A 157 -2.45 -10.53 7.24
C SER A 157 -3.56 -10.99 8.18
N LEU A 158 -3.68 -10.36 9.36
CA LEU A 158 -4.68 -10.74 10.36
C LEU A 158 -6.10 -10.48 9.86
N LEU A 159 -6.37 -9.28 9.32
CA LEU A 159 -7.71 -8.96 8.79
C LEU A 159 -8.09 -9.83 7.61
N ALA A 160 -7.15 -10.11 6.69
CA ALA A 160 -7.44 -10.97 5.55
C ALA A 160 -7.82 -12.39 6.01
N ILE A 161 -7.08 -12.97 6.95
CA ILE A 161 -7.41 -14.28 7.53
C ILE A 161 -8.79 -14.25 8.19
N VAL A 162 -9.05 -13.27 9.07
CA VAL A 162 -10.32 -13.18 9.79
C VAL A 162 -11.50 -13.05 8.82
N LEU A 163 -11.40 -12.15 7.83
CA LEU A 163 -12.45 -11.95 6.83
C LEU A 163 -12.65 -13.16 5.91
N ALA A 164 -11.58 -13.87 5.57
CA ALA A 164 -11.67 -15.09 4.77
C ALA A 164 -12.41 -16.19 5.55
N LEU A 165 -12.10 -16.34 6.84
CA LEU A 165 -12.75 -17.33 7.72
C LEU A 165 -14.23 -17.02 7.99
N THR A 166 -14.63 -15.74 7.96
CA THR A 166 -16.05 -15.34 8.07
C THR A 166 -16.81 -15.39 6.75
N GLY A 167 -16.16 -15.77 5.64
CA GLY A 167 -16.81 -16.03 4.36
C GLY A 167 -16.85 -14.85 3.38
N PHE A 168 -16.06 -13.79 3.58
CA PHE A 168 -16.03 -12.62 2.68
C PHE A 168 -15.35 -12.88 1.32
N LYS A 169 -14.82 -14.10 1.08
CA LYS A 169 -14.19 -14.51 -0.19
C LYS A 169 -13.13 -13.49 -0.66
N TYR A 170 -13.12 -13.11 -1.94
CA TYR A 170 -12.17 -12.13 -2.51
C TYR A 170 -12.16 -10.76 -1.79
N TRP A 171 -13.26 -10.34 -1.15
CA TRP A 171 -13.30 -9.10 -0.37
C TRP A 171 -12.37 -9.12 0.83
N SER A 172 -12.03 -10.29 1.36
CA SER A 172 -11.08 -10.43 2.47
C SER A 172 -9.73 -9.80 2.15
N ILE A 173 -9.22 -9.98 0.93
CA ILE A 173 -7.93 -9.44 0.50
C ILE A 173 -8.03 -7.93 0.29
N VAL A 174 -9.09 -7.47 -0.38
CA VAL A 174 -9.29 -6.07 -0.76
C VAL A 174 -9.50 -5.19 0.46
N LEU A 175 -10.42 -5.57 1.36
CA LEU A 175 -10.73 -4.79 2.55
C LEU A 175 -9.56 -4.79 3.54
N ALA A 176 -8.89 -5.92 3.71
CA ALA A 176 -7.71 -5.99 4.57
C ALA A 176 -6.59 -5.04 4.09
N ASN A 177 -6.38 -4.97 2.77
CA ASN A 177 -5.39 -4.08 2.16
C ASN A 177 -5.70 -2.61 2.44
N LEU A 178 -6.96 -2.19 2.24
CA LEU A 178 -7.38 -0.81 2.49
C LEU A 178 -7.32 -0.44 3.97
N CYS A 179 -7.82 -1.32 4.86
CA CYS A 179 -7.77 -1.10 6.30
C CYS A 179 -6.33 -1.01 6.82
N ALA A 180 -5.45 -1.90 6.35
CA ALA A 180 -4.03 -1.84 6.68
C ALA A 180 -3.38 -0.54 6.16
N GLY A 181 -3.75 -0.09 4.96
CA GLY A 181 -3.29 1.17 4.38
C GLY A 181 -3.62 2.37 5.27
N ILE A 182 -4.81 2.39 5.86
CA ILE A 182 -5.19 3.45 6.83
C ILE A 182 -4.31 3.38 8.08
N VAL A 183 -4.04 2.19 8.62
CA VAL A 183 -3.14 2.02 9.79
C VAL A 183 -1.73 2.52 9.49
N MET A 184 -1.26 2.42 8.26
CA MET A 184 0.06 2.94 7.87
C MET A 184 0.13 4.48 7.86
N VAL A 185 -1.01 5.15 7.64
CA VAL A 185 -1.09 6.62 7.62
C VAL A 185 -0.98 7.20 9.04
N VAL A 186 -1.48 6.47 10.03
CA VAL A 186 -1.55 6.86 11.46
C VAL A 186 -0.22 6.59 12.16
#